data_AF-A0A3L7SSE5-F1
#
_entry.id   AF-A0A3L7SSE5-F1
#
_cell.length_a   1.000
_cell.length_b   1.000
_cell.length_c   1.000
_cell.angle_alpha   90.00
_cell.angle_beta   90.00
_cell.angle_gamma   90.00
#
_symmetry.space_group_name_H-M   'P 1'
#
loop_
_entity.id
_entity.type
_entity.pdbx_description
1 polymer ?
#
loop_
_entity_poly.entity_id
_entity_poly.type
_entity_poly.pdbx_seq_one_letter_code
_entity_poly.pdbx_strand_id
1 'polypeptide(L)'
;MKPDHFLDIVAVNALYRPGPLEGGMVDEYVNVKHGRKRAEFLHPVMRDVLGETHGVMVYQEQVMRILQRLGGIELSSAYTCIKAISKKKLETIAAFREQFVKGAQEQGITKQQAEEVFALIEKFAGYGFNKSHSTAYALLAFQTAYLKTHFPTEFMAALLSGDITGRNFKKKDSLVEHIEDCRRMGIDVAPPDVNASEADFSVAGGKILFGLAAVKGCGQQASEAISAERAKRGRFQDLHDFCGRLDSSVVNKTAIENLAKAGALDSLGSHRGALLAGIEKAMAAGAAQLADRRSGQKNLFAAFDDPQPAAAAAPAGLPDVPTLSDLEMRSNEKEVLGYYIHSHPLAEFQGLIESICTHGTGDLGSTKAKDAVVIGGLVSALKLSNTKQARPGSTHTRYGMFDLEDMNGLVRSICWPEDYARLGEHLQPDAVVLVAGSIDRRAGSEETNLIVNEIVPIAEAWKLQPRGITVKVVEGQHDSATLDRLADLVRRHPGKAPLRLVIDLADGSRVLLDADRDKVAWSQELHRDLGALLGPGCVRAPVSLGGRREESARRGPPGRTTASVG
;
A
#
# COMPACT_ATOMS: atom_id res chain seq x y z
N MET A 1 -0.61 -7.01 -21.74
CA MET A 1 -1.67 -8.02 -21.89
C MET A 1 -3.05 -7.38 -21.93
N LYS A 2 -3.51 -6.66 -20.88
CA LYS A 2 -4.90 -6.15 -20.79
C LYS A 2 -5.94 -7.23 -21.14
N PRO A 3 -6.04 -8.31 -20.34
CA PRO A 3 -6.97 -9.41 -20.59
C PRO A 3 -8.41 -8.89 -20.71
N ASP A 4 -9.14 -9.30 -21.74
CA ASP A 4 -10.54 -8.93 -21.99
C ASP A 4 -11.44 -10.16 -22.21
N HIS A 5 -10.86 -11.36 -22.21
CA HIS A 5 -11.58 -12.62 -22.30
C HIS A 5 -10.99 -13.67 -21.34
N PHE A 6 -11.79 -14.65 -20.90
CA PHE A 6 -11.35 -15.69 -19.96
C PHE A 6 -10.12 -16.47 -20.46
N LEU A 7 -10.06 -16.73 -21.77
CA LEU A 7 -8.93 -17.43 -22.41
C LEU A 7 -7.61 -16.68 -22.29
N ASP A 8 -7.62 -15.35 -22.15
CA ASP A 8 -6.39 -14.59 -21.88
C ASP A 8 -5.83 -14.91 -20.50
N ILE A 9 -6.68 -15.14 -19.50
CA ILE A 9 -6.27 -15.51 -18.14
C ILE A 9 -5.59 -16.88 -18.18
N VAL A 10 -6.17 -17.82 -18.94
CA VAL A 10 -5.56 -19.12 -19.22
C VAL A 10 -4.19 -18.93 -19.90
N ALA A 11 -4.08 -18.06 -20.90
CA ALA A 11 -2.82 -17.81 -21.60
C ALA A 11 -1.77 -17.15 -20.70
N VAL A 12 -2.14 -16.19 -19.84
CA VAL A 12 -1.23 -15.52 -18.90
C VAL A 12 -0.54 -16.53 -17.98
N ASN A 13 -1.30 -17.45 -17.39
CA ASN A 13 -0.76 -18.51 -16.53
C ASN A 13 0.26 -19.39 -17.26
N ALA A 14 0.08 -19.62 -18.56
CA ALA A 14 1.00 -20.37 -19.38
C ALA A 14 2.22 -19.54 -19.85
N LEU A 15 2.03 -18.26 -20.15
CA LEU A 15 3.04 -17.43 -20.81
C LEU A 15 3.97 -16.69 -19.85
N TYR A 16 3.54 -16.38 -18.62
CA TYR A 16 4.32 -15.53 -17.70
C TYR A 16 5.42 -16.30 -16.96
N ARG A 17 6.37 -16.88 -17.70
CA ARG A 17 7.46 -17.74 -17.20
C ARG A 17 8.76 -17.50 -17.97
N PRO A 18 9.96 -17.76 -17.38
CA PRO A 18 11.23 -17.38 -17.99
C PRO A 18 11.40 -17.79 -19.46
N GLY A 19 11.07 -19.04 -19.80
CA GLY A 19 11.19 -19.55 -21.18
C GLY A 19 10.34 -18.79 -22.22
N PRO A 20 9.00 -18.76 -22.09
CA PRO A 20 8.15 -18.01 -23.02
C PRO A 20 8.43 -16.49 -23.04
N LEU A 21 8.83 -15.90 -21.90
CA LEU A 21 9.21 -14.48 -21.81
C LEU A 21 10.48 -14.17 -22.63
N GLU A 22 11.51 -15.00 -22.50
CA GLU A 22 12.78 -14.83 -23.23
C GLU A 22 12.64 -15.22 -24.72
N GLY A 23 11.74 -16.15 -25.03
CA GLY A 23 11.49 -16.64 -26.38
C GLY A 23 10.69 -15.72 -27.30
N GLY A 24 10.31 -14.51 -26.84
CA GLY A 24 9.52 -13.54 -27.60
C GLY A 24 8.04 -13.92 -27.81
N MET A 25 7.58 -15.02 -27.21
CA MET A 25 6.22 -15.53 -27.38
C MET A 25 5.18 -14.57 -26.79
N VAL A 26 5.50 -13.99 -25.64
CA VAL A 26 4.61 -13.05 -24.95
C VAL A 26 4.43 -11.78 -25.79
N ASP A 27 5.50 -11.27 -26.40
CA ASP A 27 5.44 -10.09 -27.25
C ASP A 27 4.65 -10.34 -28.52
N GLU A 28 4.82 -11.50 -29.16
CA GLU A 28 4.04 -11.87 -30.34
C GLU A 28 2.55 -11.98 -30.00
N TYR A 29 2.21 -12.70 -28.92
CA TYR A 29 0.84 -12.85 -28.44
C TYR A 29 0.18 -11.49 -28.19
N VAL A 30 0.86 -10.60 -27.47
CA VAL A 30 0.36 -9.26 -27.13
C VAL A 30 0.21 -8.37 -28.37
N ASN A 31 1.17 -8.42 -29.30
CA ASN A 31 1.13 -7.60 -30.50
C ASN A 31 -0.01 -8.00 -31.44
N VAL A 32 -0.25 -9.30 -31.61
CA VAL A 32 -1.37 -9.79 -32.43
C VAL A 32 -2.70 -9.48 -31.76
N LYS A 33 -2.85 -9.74 -30.44
CA LYS A 33 -4.08 -9.42 -29.70
C LYS A 33 -4.50 -7.96 -29.88
N HIS A 34 -3.54 -7.04 -29.78
CA HIS A 34 -3.80 -5.60 -29.90
C HIS A 34 -3.78 -5.08 -31.35
N GLY A 35 -3.77 -5.97 -32.35
CA GLY A 35 -3.84 -5.59 -33.77
C GLY A 35 -2.59 -4.89 -34.31
N ARG A 36 -1.47 -4.91 -33.57
CA ARG A 36 -0.18 -4.33 -33.99
C ARG A 36 0.55 -5.21 -34.99
N LYS A 37 0.20 -6.50 -35.03
CA LYS A 37 0.62 -7.50 -36.01
C LYS A 37 -0.58 -8.33 -36.45
N ARG A 38 -0.51 -8.89 -37.66
CA ARG A 38 -1.50 -9.87 -38.14
C ARG A 38 -1.04 -11.28 -37.77
N ALA A 39 -1.98 -12.12 -37.35
CA ALA A 39 -1.71 -13.54 -37.17
C ALA A 39 -1.50 -14.20 -38.54
N GLU A 40 -0.36 -14.85 -38.74
CA GLU A 40 -0.06 -15.61 -39.94
C GLU A 40 -0.20 -17.11 -39.65
N PHE A 41 -0.85 -17.83 -40.57
CA PHE A 41 -1.09 -19.27 -40.44
C PHE A 41 -0.69 -19.95 -41.75
N LEU A 42 0.17 -20.97 -41.66
CA LEU A 42 0.62 -21.74 -42.82
C LEU A 42 -0.45 -22.71 -43.35
N HIS A 43 -1.46 -23.04 -42.53
CA HIS A 43 -2.53 -23.97 -42.90
C HIS A 43 -3.84 -23.69 -42.13
N PRO A 44 -5.04 -23.96 -42.70
CA PRO A 44 -6.31 -23.82 -41.99
C PRO A 44 -6.40 -24.56 -40.66
N VAL A 45 -5.82 -25.76 -40.55
CA VAL A 45 -5.75 -26.51 -39.28
C VAL A 45 -5.04 -25.71 -38.18
N MET A 46 -3.98 -24.98 -38.52
CA MET A 46 -3.28 -24.13 -37.55
C MET A 46 -4.14 -22.94 -37.14
N ARG A 47 -4.91 -22.37 -38.07
CA ARG A 47 -5.88 -21.31 -37.76
C ARG A 47 -6.93 -21.80 -36.76
N ASP A 48 -7.49 -22.99 -36.99
CA ASP A 48 -8.48 -23.59 -36.09
C ASP A 48 -7.90 -23.84 -34.68
N VAL A 49 -6.68 -24.36 -34.59
CA VAL A 49 -6.08 -24.79 -33.32
C VAL A 49 -5.46 -23.62 -32.54
N LEU A 50 -4.84 -22.67 -33.24
CA LEU A 50 -4.08 -21.56 -32.64
C LEU A 50 -4.88 -20.24 -32.64
N GLY A 51 -6.10 -20.22 -33.17
CA GLY A 51 -6.94 -19.02 -33.22
C GLY A 51 -7.18 -18.42 -31.83
N GLU A 52 -7.45 -19.26 -30.84
CA GLU A 52 -7.64 -18.86 -29.43
C GLU A 52 -6.37 -18.29 -28.76
N THR A 53 -5.20 -18.50 -29.36
CA THR A 53 -3.91 -18.00 -28.85
C THR A 53 -3.21 -17.11 -29.86
N HIS A 54 -3.98 -16.48 -30.76
CA HIS A 54 -3.48 -15.47 -31.69
C HIS A 54 -2.34 -15.98 -32.60
N GLY A 55 -2.34 -17.27 -32.95
CA GLY A 55 -1.30 -17.90 -33.78
C GLY A 55 -0.06 -18.38 -33.03
N VAL A 56 0.01 -18.17 -31.70
CA VAL A 56 1.14 -18.62 -30.89
C VAL A 56 0.85 -20.01 -30.32
N MET A 57 1.79 -20.96 -30.44
CA MET A 57 1.68 -22.28 -29.80
C MET A 57 1.98 -22.16 -28.31
N VAL A 58 0.93 -22.15 -27.47
CA VAL A 58 1.06 -21.97 -26.01
C VAL A 58 0.90 -23.30 -25.27
N TYR A 59 0.03 -24.17 -25.76
CA TYR A 59 -0.39 -25.37 -25.04
C TYR A 59 0.12 -26.67 -25.66
N GLN A 60 0.34 -27.68 -24.81
CA GLN A 60 0.68 -29.04 -25.24
C GLN A 60 -0.42 -29.62 -26.13
N GLU A 61 -1.68 -29.39 -25.76
CA GLU A 61 -2.85 -29.86 -26.48
C GLU A 61 -2.94 -29.25 -27.88
N GLN A 62 -2.49 -28.00 -28.09
CA GLN A 62 -2.42 -27.39 -29.42
C GLN A 62 -1.40 -28.11 -30.30
N VAL A 63 -0.21 -28.37 -29.76
CA VAL A 63 0.84 -29.13 -30.47
C VAL A 63 0.34 -30.54 -30.81
N MET A 64 -0.31 -31.23 -29.87
CA MET A 64 -0.89 -32.56 -30.10
C MET A 64 -1.91 -32.54 -31.24
N ARG A 65 -2.79 -31.54 -31.28
CA ARG A 65 -3.80 -31.40 -32.34
C ARG A 65 -3.20 -31.09 -33.70
N ILE A 66 -2.11 -30.31 -33.77
CA ILE A 66 -1.41 -30.04 -35.03
C ILE A 66 -0.71 -31.32 -35.52
N LEU A 67 0.03 -32.02 -34.66
CA LEU A 67 0.67 -33.29 -35.00
C LEU A 67 -0.36 -34.31 -35.53
N GLN A 68 -1.55 -34.36 -34.94
CA GLN A 68 -2.64 -35.23 -35.35
C GLN A 68 -3.29 -34.80 -36.66
N ARG A 69 -3.85 -33.59 -36.70
CA ARG A 69 -4.71 -33.13 -37.81
C ARG A 69 -3.92 -32.76 -39.07
N LEU A 70 -2.67 -32.35 -38.92
CA LEU A 70 -1.81 -31.97 -40.05
C LEU A 70 -0.80 -33.06 -40.37
N GLY A 71 -0.17 -33.69 -39.36
CA GLY A 71 0.85 -34.71 -39.57
C GLY A 71 0.34 -36.16 -39.63
N GLY A 72 -0.95 -36.40 -39.41
CA GLY A 72 -1.52 -37.76 -39.37
C GLY A 72 -1.02 -38.62 -38.20
N ILE A 73 -0.47 -38.00 -37.14
CA ILE A 73 0.10 -38.72 -35.99
C ILE A 73 -1.01 -39.02 -34.98
N GLU A 74 -1.17 -40.28 -34.61
CA GLU A 74 -2.11 -40.69 -33.56
C GLU A 74 -1.96 -39.85 -32.28
N LEU A 75 -3.08 -39.46 -31.67
CA LEU A 75 -3.08 -38.51 -30.55
C LEU A 75 -2.30 -39.05 -29.34
N SER A 76 -2.35 -40.36 -29.11
CA SER A 76 -1.56 -41.08 -28.09
C SER A 76 -0.05 -40.97 -28.34
N SER A 77 0.37 -41.02 -29.62
CA SER A 77 1.76 -40.87 -30.06
C SER A 77 2.22 -39.41 -30.07
N ALA A 78 1.32 -38.46 -30.31
CA ALA A 78 1.63 -37.02 -30.32
C ALA A 78 2.16 -36.54 -28.96
N TYR A 79 1.63 -37.07 -27.86
CA TYR A 79 2.16 -36.76 -26.52
C TYR A 79 3.57 -37.32 -26.29
N THR A 80 3.87 -38.49 -26.87
CA THR A 80 5.23 -39.06 -26.86
C THR A 80 6.21 -38.18 -27.61
N CYS A 81 5.79 -37.57 -28.74
CA CYS A 81 6.59 -36.58 -29.46
C CYS A 81 6.93 -35.37 -28.58
N ILE A 82 5.94 -34.78 -27.89
CA ILE A 82 6.16 -33.66 -26.97
C ILE A 82 7.16 -34.02 -25.87
N LYS A 83 6.99 -35.19 -25.23
CA LYS A 83 7.93 -35.69 -24.22
C LYS A 83 9.34 -35.90 -24.77
N ALA A 84 9.46 -36.38 -26.01
CA ALA A 84 10.75 -36.55 -26.67
C ALA A 84 11.43 -35.20 -26.90
N ILE A 85 10.69 -34.17 -27.33
CA ILE A 85 11.19 -32.79 -27.49
C ILE A 85 11.65 -32.23 -26.15
N SER A 86 10.83 -32.30 -25.10
CA SER A 86 11.21 -31.79 -23.77
C SER A 86 12.46 -32.48 -23.20
N LYS A 87 12.65 -33.78 -23.51
CA LYS A 87 13.82 -34.57 -23.10
C LYS A 87 14.98 -34.54 -24.10
N LYS A 88 14.87 -33.78 -25.19
CA LYS A 88 15.88 -33.67 -26.26
C LYS A 88 16.31 -35.02 -26.86
N LYS A 89 15.38 -35.96 -27.04
CA LYS A 89 15.64 -37.29 -27.63
C LYS A 89 15.73 -37.21 -29.16
N LEU A 90 16.88 -36.83 -29.69
CA LEU A 90 17.08 -36.47 -31.10
C LEU A 90 16.59 -37.54 -32.09
N GLU A 91 16.90 -38.81 -31.87
CA GLU A 91 16.46 -39.90 -32.76
C GLU A 91 14.94 -40.03 -32.83
N THR A 92 14.27 -39.97 -31.67
CA THR A 92 12.80 -40.04 -31.59
C THR A 92 12.16 -38.81 -32.23
N ILE A 93 12.76 -37.63 -32.04
CA ILE A 93 12.29 -36.38 -32.66
C ILE A 93 12.40 -36.46 -34.18
N ALA A 94 13.52 -36.97 -34.71
CA ALA A 94 13.75 -37.14 -36.15
C ALA A 94 12.72 -38.10 -36.78
N ALA A 95 12.40 -39.21 -36.11
CA ALA A 95 11.37 -40.14 -36.57
C ALA A 95 9.98 -39.47 -36.65
N PHE A 96 9.59 -38.70 -35.62
CA PHE A 96 8.33 -37.94 -35.66
C PHE A 96 8.34 -36.82 -36.70
N ARG A 97 9.50 -36.20 -36.94
CA ARG A 97 9.66 -35.17 -37.98
C ARG A 97 9.36 -35.73 -39.36
N GLU A 98 9.97 -36.87 -39.69
CA GLU A 98 9.75 -37.54 -40.97
C GLU A 98 8.28 -37.93 -41.14
N GLN A 99 7.68 -38.54 -40.12
CA GLN A 99 6.27 -38.90 -40.11
C GLN A 99 5.37 -37.68 -40.32
N PHE A 100 5.62 -36.59 -39.58
CA PHE A 100 4.84 -35.36 -39.67
C PHE A 100 4.93 -34.74 -41.07
N VAL A 101 6.14 -34.63 -41.63
CA VAL A 101 6.35 -34.03 -42.96
C VAL A 101 5.61 -34.82 -44.02
N LYS A 102 5.69 -36.16 -44.00
CA LYS A 102 4.97 -37.02 -44.93
C LYS A 102 3.45 -36.82 -44.82
N GLY A 103 2.91 -36.90 -43.61
CA GLY A 103 1.46 -36.72 -43.40
C GLY A 103 0.97 -35.32 -43.78
N ALA A 104 1.77 -34.28 -43.50
CA ALA A 104 1.40 -32.92 -43.85
C ALA A 104 1.43 -32.65 -45.36
N GLN A 105 2.33 -33.29 -46.11
CA GLN A 105 2.29 -33.23 -47.57
C GLN A 105 1.02 -33.87 -48.15
N GLU A 106 0.54 -34.96 -47.55
CA GLU A 106 -0.76 -35.57 -47.92
C GLU A 106 -1.95 -34.65 -47.62
N GLN A 107 -1.80 -33.69 -46.69
CA GLN A 107 -2.77 -32.65 -46.36
C GLN A 107 -2.61 -31.36 -47.20
N GLY A 108 -1.71 -31.35 -48.19
CA GLY A 108 -1.62 -30.27 -49.18
C GLY A 108 -0.68 -29.11 -48.82
N ILE A 109 0.21 -29.26 -47.84
CA ILE A 109 1.30 -28.27 -47.62
C ILE A 109 2.63 -28.75 -48.24
N THR A 110 3.45 -27.80 -48.69
CA THR A 110 4.76 -28.14 -49.26
C THR A 110 5.71 -28.72 -48.21
N LYS A 111 6.69 -29.51 -48.62
CA LYS A 111 7.71 -30.06 -47.71
C LYS A 111 8.40 -28.98 -46.88
N GLN A 112 8.74 -27.85 -47.51
CA GLN A 112 9.38 -26.71 -46.84
C GLN A 112 8.48 -26.12 -45.74
N GLN A 113 7.19 -25.92 -46.03
CA GLN A 113 6.23 -25.45 -45.03
C GLN A 113 6.02 -26.47 -43.91
N ALA A 114 6.00 -27.77 -44.22
CA ALA A 114 5.88 -28.81 -43.21
C ALA A 114 7.10 -28.84 -42.27
N GLU A 115 8.31 -28.69 -42.81
CA GLU A 115 9.54 -28.57 -42.03
C GLU A 115 9.54 -27.31 -41.15
N GLU A 116 9.05 -26.19 -41.66
CA GLU A 116 8.88 -24.96 -40.89
C GLU A 116 7.90 -25.14 -39.73
N VAL A 117 6.74 -25.75 -39.96
CA VAL A 117 5.77 -26.05 -38.90
C VAL A 117 6.37 -26.98 -37.85
N PHE A 118 7.12 -28.01 -38.25
CA PHE A 118 7.76 -28.91 -37.29
C PHE A 118 8.85 -28.21 -36.48
N ALA A 119 9.62 -27.31 -37.09
CA ALA A 119 10.60 -26.48 -36.38
C ALA A 119 9.94 -25.57 -35.34
N LEU A 120 8.76 -25.00 -35.66
CA LEU A 120 7.95 -24.27 -34.67
C LEU A 120 7.50 -25.20 -33.53
N ILE A 121 7.03 -26.40 -33.85
CA ILE A 121 6.66 -27.41 -32.83
C ILE A 121 7.83 -27.73 -31.91
N GLU A 122 9.03 -27.99 -32.45
CA GLU A 122 10.22 -28.28 -31.64
C GLU A 122 10.59 -27.10 -30.73
N LYS A 123 10.56 -25.87 -31.28
CA LYS A 123 10.84 -24.65 -30.51
C LYS A 123 9.85 -24.46 -29.36
N PHE A 124 8.56 -24.71 -29.60
CA PHE A 124 7.50 -24.38 -28.64
C PHE A 124 7.12 -25.52 -27.71
N ALA A 125 7.23 -26.78 -28.12
CA ALA A 125 6.89 -27.93 -27.28
C ALA A 125 7.82 -28.06 -26.05
N GLY A 126 9.02 -27.48 -26.10
CA GLY A 126 9.88 -27.33 -24.92
C GLY A 126 9.29 -26.43 -23.81
N TYR A 127 8.38 -25.53 -24.16
CA TYR A 127 7.76 -24.56 -23.26
C TYR A 127 6.23 -24.67 -23.17
N GLY A 128 5.64 -25.58 -23.95
CA GLY A 128 4.21 -25.81 -24.01
C GLY A 128 3.62 -26.17 -22.66
N PHE A 129 2.53 -25.52 -22.27
CA PHE A 129 1.88 -25.76 -20.99
C PHE A 129 0.68 -26.70 -21.10
N ASN A 130 0.36 -27.38 -20.01
CA ASN A 130 -0.85 -28.18 -19.94
C ASN A 130 -2.08 -27.25 -19.82
N LYS A 131 -2.94 -27.26 -20.84
CA LYS A 131 -4.09 -26.35 -20.93
C LYS A 131 -5.13 -26.64 -19.86
N SER A 132 -5.40 -27.91 -19.57
CA SER A 132 -6.44 -28.28 -18.58
C SER A 132 -6.08 -27.76 -17.18
N HIS A 133 -4.84 -27.93 -16.73
CA HIS A 133 -4.34 -27.37 -15.48
C HIS A 133 -4.40 -25.84 -15.48
N SER A 134 -3.93 -25.20 -16.56
CA SER A 134 -3.96 -23.74 -16.71
C SER A 134 -5.37 -23.17 -16.63
N THR A 135 -6.34 -23.86 -17.24
CA THR A 135 -7.75 -23.47 -17.28
C THR A 135 -8.39 -23.56 -15.89
N ALA A 136 -8.12 -24.63 -15.14
CA ALA A 136 -8.65 -24.80 -13.79
C ALA A 136 -8.19 -23.68 -12.83
N TYR A 137 -6.91 -23.31 -12.88
CA TYR A 137 -6.39 -22.20 -12.05
C TYR A 137 -6.82 -20.82 -12.55
N ALA A 138 -7.00 -20.65 -13.87
CA ALA A 138 -7.56 -19.42 -14.42
C ALA A 138 -9.00 -19.19 -13.93
N LEU A 139 -9.79 -20.25 -13.72
CA LEU A 139 -11.12 -20.15 -13.13
C LEU A 139 -11.07 -19.59 -11.70
N LEU A 140 -10.15 -20.07 -10.86
CA LEU A 140 -9.96 -19.54 -9.52
C LEU A 140 -9.55 -18.06 -9.54
N ALA A 141 -8.61 -17.69 -10.42
CA ALA A 141 -8.20 -16.30 -10.60
C ALA A 141 -9.34 -15.40 -11.09
N PHE A 142 -10.20 -15.92 -11.97
CA PHE A 142 -11.39 -15.20 -12.42
C PHE A 142 -12.40 -15.03 -11.28
N GLN A 143 -12.66 -16.08 -10.49
CA GLN A 143 -13.56 -16.02 -9.34
C GLN A 143 -13.08 -15.00 -8.29
N THR A 144 -11.78 -14.98 -7.97
CA THR A 144 -11.23 -14.00 -7.03
C THR A 144 -11.29 -12.57 -7.58
N ALA A 145 -10.98 -12.37 -8.86
CA ALA A 145 -11.12 -11.07 -9.52
C ALA A 145 -12.58 -10.59 -9.55
N TYR A 146 -13.52 -11.50 -9.84
CA TYR A 146 -14.95 -11.21 -9.83
C TYR A 146 -15.42 -10.76 -8.43
N LEU A 147 -15.07 -11.51 -7.38
CA LEU A 147 -15.42 -11.14 -6.00
C LEU A 147 -14.80 -9.81 -5.60
N LYS A 148 -13.51 -9.59 -5.91
CA LYS A 148 -12.84 -8.31 -5.64
C LYS A 148 -13.48 -7.13 -6.39
N THR A 149 -14.04 -7.36 -7.58
CA THR A 149 -14.67 -6.31 -8.39
C THR A 149 -16.07 -5.97 -7.91
N HIS A 150 -16.88 -6.98 -7.55
CA HIS A 150 -18.30 -6.81 -7.25
C HIS A 150 -18.63 -6.75 -5.74
N PHE A 151 -17.77 -7.33 -4.90
CA PHE A 151 -17.90 -7.36 -3.44
C PHE A 151 -16.56 -6.99 -2.78
N PRO A 152 -16.00 -5.80 -3.09
CA PRO A 152 -14.64 -5.45 -2.68
C PRO A 152 -14.47 -5.44 -1.16
N THR A 153 -15.46 -4.93 -0.41
CA THR A 153 -15.41 -4.83 1.05
C THR A 153 -15.41 -6.20 1.71
N GLU A 154 -16.32 -7.10 1.30
CA GLU A 154 -16.42 -8.47 1.82
C GLU A 154 -15.22 -9.32 1.40
N PHE A 155 -14.74 -9.16 0.16
CA PHE A 155 -13.55 -9.83 -0.33
C PHE A 155 -12.32 -9.45 0.50
N MET A 156 -12.12 -8.15 0.76
CA MET A 156 -11.00 -7.69 1.57
C MET A 156 -11.14 -8.11 3.02
N ALA A 157 -12.34 -8.11 3.60
CA ALA A 157 -12.56 -8.65 4.95
C ALA A 157 -12.18 -10.15 5.03
N ALA A 158 -12.60 -10.96 4.05
CA ALA A 158 -12.23 -12.37 4.00
C ALA A 158 -10.72 -12.59 3.81
N LEU A 159 -10.07 -11.76 2.99
CA LEU A 159 -8.62 -11.79 2.79
C LEU A 159 -7.86 -11.45 4.09
N LEU A 160 -8.26 -10.37 4.77
CA LEU A 160 -7.69 -9.95 6.05
C LEU A 160 -7.85 -11.04 7.13
N SER A 161 -9.01 -11.70 7.18
CA SER A 161 -9.24 -12.84 8.09
C SER A 161 -8.30 -14.01 7.79
N GLY A 162 -8.04 -14.30 6.51
CA GLY A 162 -7.07 -15.32 6.10
C GLY A 162 -5.63 -15.03 6.58
N ASP A 163 -5.25 -13.76 6.63
CA ASP A 163 -3.91 -13.34 7.05
C ASP A 163 -3.68 -13.35 8.56
N ILE A 164 -4.72 -13.50 9.38
CA ILE A 164 -4.60 -13.55 10.86
C ILE A 164 -3.61 -14.65 11.28
N THR A 165 -3.60 -15.78 10.58
CA THR A 165 -2.68 -16.89 10.87
C THR A 165 -1.21 -16.56 10.57
N GLY A 166 -0.95 -15.59 9.70
CA GLY A 166 0.39 -15.18 9.25
C GLY A 166 0.94 -13.93 9.95
N ARG A 167 0.26 -13.43 10.99
CA ARG A 167 0.58 -12.16 11.64
C ARG A 167 2.03 -12.09 12.14
N ASN A 168 2.67 -10.97 11.82
CA ASN A 168 4.00 -10.59 12.31
C ASN A 168 3.96 -9.15 12.82
N PHE A 169 4.26 -8.97 14.11
CA PHE A 169 4.24 -7.64 14.74
C PHE A 169 5.62 -6.96 14.76
N LYS A 170 6.67 -7.63 14.26
CA LYS A 170 8.04 -7.10 14.23
C LYS A 170 8.41 -6.50 12.88
N LYS A 171 7.87 -7.08 11.81
CA LYS A 171 8.01 -6.61 10.43
C LYS A 171 6.64 -6.54 9.79
N LYS A 172 6.53 -5.72 8.75
CA LYS A 172 5.32 -5.65 7.93
C LYS A 172 4.93 -7.04 7.41
N ASP A 173 3.67 -7.39 7.60
CA ASP A 173 3.05 -8.65 7.16
C ASP A 173 1.99 -8.39 6.08
N SER A 174 1.45 -9.48 5.51
CA SER A 174 0.42 -9.41 4.48
C SER A 174 -0.84 -8.69 4.96
N LEU A 175 -1.20 -8.81 6.25
CA LEU A 175 -2.38 -8.17 6.79
C LEU A 175 -2.23 -6.65 6.75
N VAL A 176 -1.08 -6.12 7.18
CA VAL A 176 -0.79 -4.68 7.08
C VAL A 176 -0.76 -4.23 5.62
N GLU A 177 -0.19 -5.01 4.71
CA GLU A 177 -0.22 -4.72 3.26
C GLU A 177 -1.66 -4.65 2.73
N HIS A 178 -2.53 -5.57 3.14
CA HIS A 178 -3.92 -5.59 2.69
C HIS A 178 -4.79 -4.50 3.36
N ILE A 179 -4.47 -4.04 4.57
CA ILE A 179 -5.10 -2.83 5.16
C ILE A 179 -4.74 -1.60 4.33
N GLU A 180 -3.48 -1.46 3.92
CA GLU A 180 -3.07 -0.39 3.01
C GLU A 180 -3.78 -0.50 1.65
N ASP A 181 -3.99 -1.71 1.13
CA ASP A 181 -4.83 -1.93 -0.05
C ASP A 181 -6.27 -1.48 0.16
N CYS A 182 -6.87 -1.74 1.33
CA CYS A 182 -8.20 -1.24 1.65
C CYS A 182 -8.26 0.28 1.54
N ARG A 183 -7.26 0.99 2.09
CA ARG A 183 -7.14 2.45 1.96
C ARG A 183 -7.01 2.88 0.50
N ARG A 184 -6.15 2.21 -0.29
CA ARG A 184 -6.01 2.46 -1.74
C ARG A 184 -7.32 2.27 -2.51
N MET A 185 -8.13 1.31 -2.07
CA MET A 185 -9.43 0.99 -2.67
C MET A 185 -10.57 1.88 -2.14
N GLY A 186 -10.31 2.77 -1.18
CA GLY A 186 -11.33 3.60 -0.54
C GLY A 186 -12.25 2.82 0.40
N ILE A 187 -11.82 1.65 0.90
CA ILE A 187 -12.54 0.82 1.85
C ILE A 187 -12.16 1.25 3.27
N ASP A 188 -13.16 1.68 4.05
CA ASP A 188 -12.98 2.01 5.45
C ASP A 188 -12.82 0.76 6.31
N VAL A 189 -11.80 0.76 7.17
CA VAL A 189 -11.52 -0.28 8.15
C VAL A 189 -11.60 0.35 9.52
N ALA A 190 -12.71 0.10 10.22
CA ALA A 190 -12.93 0.59 11.57
C ALA A 190 -11.88 0.01 12.52
N PRO A 191 -11.47 0.77 13.56
CA PRO A 191 -10.60 0.24 14.60
C PRO A 191 -11.24 -0.95 15.34
N PRO A 192 -10.46 -1.77 16.06
CA PRO A 192 -11.04 -2.80 16.90
C PRO A 192 -11.91 -2.16 17.99
N ASP A 193 -13.01 -2.84 18.34
CA ASP A 193 -13.89 -2.46 19.44
C ASP A 193 -14.53 -3.72 20.03
N VAL A 194 -14.36 -4.00 21.33
CA VAL A 194 -14.97 -5.16 22.00
C VAL A 194 -16.49 -5.16 21.94
N ASN A 195 -17.11 -4.00 21.71
CA ASN A 195 -18.55 -3.84 21.57
C ASN A 195 -19.09 -3.92 20.13
N ALA A 196 -18.22 -4.07 19.12
CA ALA A 196 -18.62 -4.14 17.72
C ALA A 196 -17.89 -5.23 16.91
N SER A 197 -16.60 -5.42 17.15
CA SER A 197 -15.74 -6.38 16.45
C SER A 197 -16.06 -7.84 16.78
N GLU A 198 -15.93 -8.70 15.78
CA GLU A 198 -15.98 -10.15 15.94
C GLU A 198 -14.57 -10.73 16.09
N ALA A 199 -14.45 -12.05 16.19
CA ALA A 199 -13.16 -12.73 16.22
C ALA A 199 -12.33 -12.44 14.95
N ASP A 200 -12.94 -12.67 13.79
CA ASP A 200 -12.38 -12.39 12.47
C ASP A 200 -12.84 -11.01 11.95
N PHE A 201 -12.23 -10.54 10.86
CA PHE A 201 -12.72 -9.34 10.17
C PHE A 201 -14.11 -9.59 9.62
N SER A 202 -15.01 -8.62 9.82
CA SER A 202 -16.40 -8.69 9.39
C SER A 202 -16.82 -7.39 8.69
N VAL A 203 -17.99 -7.38 8.06
CA VAL A 203 -18.52 -6.20 7.37
C VAL A 203 -19.80 -5.75 8.03
N ALA A 204 -19.88 -4.47 8.40
CA ALA A 204 -21.08 -3.86 8.94
C ALA A 204 -21.19 -2.40 8.49
N GLY A 205 -22.35 -1.98 7.99
CA GLY A 205 -22.59 -0.60 7.58
C GLY A 205 -21.67 -0.12 6.44
N GLY A 206 -21.27 -1.01 5.54
CA GLY A 206 -20.42 -0.68 4.38
C GLY A 206 -18.92 -0.56 4.67
N LYS A 207 -18.49 -0.84 5.91
CA LYS A 207 -17.09 -0.82 6.33
C LYS A 207 -16.66 -2.15 6.92
N ILE A 208 -15.36 -2.39 6.94
CA ILE A 208 -14.76 -3.55 7.58
C ILE A 208 -14.62 -3.25 9.09
N LEU A 209 -15.09 -4.14 9.94
CA LEU A 209 -14.80 -4.13 11.37
C LEU A 209 -13.55 -4.97 11.63
N PHE A 210 -12.60 -4.41 12.37
CA PHE A 210 -11.35 -5.09 12.68
C PHE A 210 -11.60 -6.39 13.46
N GLY A 211 -10.97 -7.49 13.07
CA GLY A 211 -11.04 -8.76 13.81
C GLY A 211 -10.22 -8.71 15.09
N LEU A 212 -10.82 -9.02 16.24
CA LEU A 212 -10.12 -9.01 17.53
C LEU A 212 -8.96 -10.01 17.57
N ALA A 213 -9.06 -11.12 16.81
CA ALA A 213 -8.02 -12.13 16.69
C ALA A 213 -6.70 -11.61 16.08
N ALA A 214 -6.77 -10.48 15.36
CA ALA A 214 -5.61 -9.84 14.74
C ALA A 214 -4.80 -8.94 15.71
N VAL A 215 -5.28 -8.73 16.94
CA VAL A 215 -4.55 -8.00 17.98
C VAL A 215 -3.54 -8.94 18.64
N LYS A 216 -2.29 -8.50 18.77
CA LYS A 216 -1.20 -9.27 19.41
C LYS A 216 -1.65 -9.82 20.76
N GLY A 217 -1.57 -11.13 20.96
CA GLY A 217 -1.92 -11.77 22.23
C GLY A 217 -3.42 -11.96 22.49
N CYS A 218 -4.31 -11.44 21.64
CA CYS A 218 -5.74 -11.76 21.64
C CYS A 218 -6.03 -12.80 20.55
N GLY A 219 -5.62 -14.06 20.76
CA GLY A 219 -5.84 -15.11 19.78
C GLY A 219 -7.32 -15.51 19.62
N GLN A 220 -7.60 -16.42 18.69
CA GLN A 220 -8.96 -16.86 18.31
C GLN A 220 -9.85 -17.21 19.51
N GLN A 221 -9.32 -17.97 20.47
CA GLN A 221 -10.08 -18.41 21.64
C GLN A 221 -10.54 -17.23 22.51
N ALA A 222 -9.67 -16.23 22.70
CA ALA A 222 -9.98 -15.05 23.51
C ALA A 222 -11.00 -14.15 22.80
N SER A 223 -10.84 -13.94 21.50
CA SER A 223 -11.72 -13.09 20.70
C SER A 223 -13.12 -13.69 20.51
N GLU A 224 -13.23 -15.01 20.34
CA GLU A 224 -14.50 -15.74 20.32
C GLU A 224 -15.20 -15.67 21.68
N ALA A 225 -14.47 -15.81 22.78
CA ALA A 225 -15.04 -15.69 24.13
C ALA A 225 -15.62 -14.28 24.38
N ILE A 226 -14.91 -13.23 23.96
CA ILE A 226 -15.39 -11.84 24.02
C ILE A 226 -16.69 -11.68 23.22
N SER A 227 -16.69 -12.15 21.97
CA SER A 227 -17.83 -12.00 21.06
C SER A 227 -19.05 -12.79 21.54
N ALA A 228 -18.86 -14.02 22.02
CA ALA A 228 -19.92 -14.87 22.54
C ALA A 228 -20.55 -14.31 23.83
N GLU A 229 -19.73 -13.79 24.75
CA GLU A 229 -20.24 -13.19 25.99
C GLU A 229 -21.00 -11.88 25.70
N ARG A 230 -20.53 -11.06 24.75
CA ARG A 230 -21.26 -9.90 24.25
C ARG A 230 -22.60 -10.30 23.63
N ALA A 231 -22.63 -11.32 22.78
CA ALA A 231 -23.87 -11.80 22.16
C ALA A 231 -24.89 -12.29 23.20
N LYS A 232 -24.41 -12.90 24.30
CA LYS A 232 -25.26 -13.43 25.38
C LYS A 232 -25.80 -12.35 26.33
N ARG A 233 -25.01 -11.33 26.66
CA ARG A 233 -25.33 -10.38 27.75
C ARG A 233 -25.34 -8.91 27.31
N GLY A 234 -25.25 -8.66 26.01
CA GLY A 234 -25.20 -7.34 25.43
C GLY A 234 -23.85 -6.65 25.60
N ARG A 235 -23.82 -5.35 25.30
CA ARG A 235 -22.62 -4.52 25.32
C ARG A 235 -21.96 -4.50 26.71
N PHE A 236 -20.62 -4.45 26.71
CA PHE A 236 -19.81 -4.15 27.88
C PHE A 236 -19.93 -2.67 28.20
N GLN A 237 -20.24 -2.35 29.46
CA GLN A 237 -20.48 -0.97 29.91
C GLN A 237 -19.20 -0.25 30.29
N ASP A 238 -18.31 -0.95 31.00
CA ASP A 238 -17.05 -0.43 31.50
C ASP A 238 -16.01 -1.56 31.64
N LEU A 239 -14.80 -1.21 32.09
CA LEU A 239 -13.69 -2.16 32.27
C LEU A 239 -13.99 -3.23 33.34
N HIS A 240 -14.73 -2.89 34.40
CA HIS A 240 -15.08 -3.84 35.46
C HIS A 240 -16.10 -4.86 34.97
N ASP A 241 -17.10 -4.41 34.22
CA ASP A 241 -18.09 -5.26 33.57
C ASP A 241 -17.44 -6.19 32.54
N PHE A 242 -16.48 -5.69 31.76
CA PHE A 242 -15.68 -6.51 30.84
C PHE A 242 -14.89 -7.60 31.59
N CYS A 243 -14.12 -7.24 32.61
CA CYS A 243 -13.31 -8.18 33.39
C CYS A 243 -14.14 -9.13 34.27
N GLY A 244 -15.34 -8.74 34.71
CA GLY A 244 -16.23 -9.55 35.55
C GLY A 244 -17.10 -10.55 34.77
N ARG A 245 -17.21 -10.38 33.45
CA ARG A 245 -17.93 -11.30 32.56
C ARG A 245 -17.02 -12.38 31.95
N LEU A 246 -15.76 -12.06 31.71
CA LEU A 246 -14.82 -12.93 31.00
C LEU A 246 -13.91 -13.72 31.95
N ASP A 247 -13.66 -14.99 31.63
CA ASP A 247 -12.73 -15.82 32.39
C ASP A 247 -11.29 -15.38 32.10
N SER A 248 -10.56 -14.97 33.15
CA SER A 248 -9.18 -14.49 33.05
C SER A 248 -8.18 -15.56 32.60
N SER A 249 -8.56 -16.85 32.63
CA SER A 249 -7.75 -17.92 32.05
C SER A 249 -7.81 -17.95 30.52
N VAL A 250 -8.90 -17.45 29.94
CA VAL A 250 -9.11 -17.37 28.48
C VAL A 250 -8.68 -16.00 27.96
N VAL A 251 -9.12 -14.93 28.62
CA VAL A 251 -8.75 -13.54 28.30
C VAL A 251 -7.79 -13.03 29.38
N ASN A 252 -6.51 -13.34 29.20
CA ASN A 252 -5.47 -13.03 30.19
C ASN A 252 -5.09 -11.53 30.23
N LYS A 253 -4.32 -11.13 31.25
CA LYS A 253 -3.89 -9.73 31.46
C LYS A 253 -3.22 -9.15 30.22
N THR A 254 -2.30 -9.89 29.59
CA THR A 254 -1.60 -9.44 28.37
C THR A 254 -2.56 -9.17 27.22
N ALA A 255 -3.58 -10.00 27.03
CA ALA A 255 -4.60 -9.79 26.01
C ALA A 255 -5.40 -8.50 26.27
N ILE A 256 -5.81 -8.26 27.51
CA ILE A 256 -6.57 -7.06 27.90
C ILE A 256 -5.72 -5.79 27.74
N GLU A 257 -4.45 -5.83 28.15
CA GLU A 257 -3.51 -4.72 27.95
C GLU A 257 -3.34 -4.41 26.46
N ASN A 258 -3.19 -5.43 25.61
CA ASN A 258 -3.02 -5.23 24.18
C ASN A 258 -4.31 -4.77 23.50
N LEU A 259 -5.48 -5.22 23.96
CA LEU A 259 -6.77 -4.69 23.53
C LEU A 259 -6.92 -3.21 23.89
N ALA A 260 -6.51 -2.80 25.09
CA ALA A 260 -6.50 -1.39 25.49
C ALA A 260 -5.55 -0.56 24.62
N LYS A 261 -4.32 -1.05 24.39
CA LYS A 261 -3.32 -0.40 23.51
C LYS A 261 -3.83 -0.23 22.07
N ALA A 262 -4.54 -1.24 21.56
CA ALA A 262 -5.11 -1.26 20.22
C ALA A 262 -6.34 -0.35 20.06
N GLY A 263 -6.89 0.18 21.15
CA GLY A 263 -8.15 0.95 21.14
C GLY A 263 -9.42 0.12 21.21
N ALA A 264 -9.31 -1.20 21.35
CA ALA A 264 -10.46 -2.09 21.42
C ALA A 264 -11.36 -1.83 22.63
N LEU A 265 -10.84 -1.18 23.67
CA LEU A 265 -11.57 -0.84 24.89
C LEU A 265 -12.02 0.62 24.96
N ASP A 266 -11.80 1.42 23.90
CA ASP A 266 -12.12 2.86 23.90
C ASP A 266 -13.63 3.11 24.08
N SER A 267 -14.48 2.15 23.69
CA SER A 267 -15.93 2.21 23.88
C SER A 267 -16.40 2.05 25.33
N LEU A 268 -15.49 1.75 26.27
CA LEU A 268 -15.77 1.56 27.70
C LEU A 268 -15.72 2.88 28.51
N GLY A 269 -15.72 4.04 27.83
CA GLY A 269 -16.02 5.33 28.44
C GLY A 269 -14.85 6.03 29.15
N SER A 270 -13.60 5.65 28.88
CA SER A 270 -12.41 6.31 29.44
C SER A 270 -11.23 6.34 28.47
N HIS A 271 -10.22 7.16 28.75
CA HIS A 271 -9.01 7.22 27.92
C HIS A 271 -8.09 6.01 28.20
N ARG A 272 -7.33 5.61 27.17
CA ARG A 272 -6.45 4.42 27.23
C ARG A 272 -5.50 4.38 28.43
N GLY A 273 -4.99 5.54 28.85
CA GLY A 273 -4.12 5.66 30.04
C GLY A 273 -4.81 5.18 31.33
N ALA A 274 -6.04 5.64 31.59
CA ALA A 274 -6.82 5.23 32.76
C ALA A 274 -7.26 3.76 32.66
N LEU A 275 -7.66 3.31 31.46
CA LEU A 275 -7.99 1.90 31.22
C LEU A 275 -6.79 1.00 31.57
N LEU A 276 -5.61 1.28 31.01
CA LEU A 276 -4.38 0.52 31.26
C LEU A 276 -4.01 0.47 32.75
N ALA A 277 -4.07 1.61 33.44
CA ALA A 277 -3.80 1.68 34.88
C ALA A 277 -4.84 0.91 35.73
N GLY A 278 -6.07 0.77 35.23
CA GLY A 278 -7.19 0.11 35.91
C GLY A 278 -7.24 -1.41 35.74
N ILE A 279 -6.60 -1.99 34.71
CA ILE A 279 -6.73 -3.42 34.33
C ILE A 279 -6.49 -4.36 35.51
N GLU A 280 -5.41 -4.17 36.26
CA GLU A 280 -5.04 -5.10 37.34
C GLU A 280 -6.09 -5.16 38.45
N LYS A 281 -6.61 -4.00 38.85
CA LYS A 281 -7.68 -3.91 39.86
C LYS A 281 -9.00 -4.47 39.32
N ALA A 282 -9.35 -4.17 38.07
CA ALA A 282 -10.58 -4.66 37.45
C ALA A 282 -10.57 -6.19 37.30
N MET A 283 -9.45 -6.78 36.90
CA MET A 283 -9.29 -8.23 36.83
C MET A 283 -9.40 -8.91 38.20
N ALA A 284 -8.75 -8.34 39.23
CA ALA A 284 -8.83 -8.89 40.58
C ALA A 284 -10.29 -8.89 41.11
N ALA A 285 -11.02 -7.80 40.88
CA ALA A 285 -12.43 -7.69 41.24
C ALA A 285 -13.30 -8.69 40.46
N GLY A 286 -13.08 -8.82 39.15
CA GLY A 286 -13.81 -9.76 38.30
C GLY A 286 -13.57 -11.23 38.69
N ALA A 287 -12.33 -11.59 39.01
CA ALA A 287 -11.98 -12.93 39.49
C ALA A 287 -12.68 -13.25 40.82
N ALA A 288 -12.73 -12.31 41.76
CA ALA A 288 -13.47 -12.47 43.02
C ALA A 288 -14.98 -12.65 42.78
N GLN A 289 -15.57 -11.88 41.87
CA GLN A 289 -17.00 -11.99 41.52
C GLN A 289 -17.35 -13.34 40.85
N LEU A 290 -16.49 -13.84 39.96
CA LEU A 290 -16.67 -15.15 39.33
C LEU A 290 -16.50 -16.29 40.34
N ALA A 291 -15.54 -16.17 41.27
CA ALA A 291 -15.35 -17.14 42.35
C ALA A 291 -16.56 -17.19 43.28
N ASP A 292 -17.11 -16.03 43.65
CA ASP A 292 -18.31 -15.93 44.49
C ASP A 292 -19.56 -16.51 43.81
N ARG A 293 -19.75 -16.28 42.50
CA ARG A 293 -20.83 -16.94 41.75
C ARG A 293 -20.68 -18.46 41.71
N ARG A 294 -19.44 -18.96 41.57
CA ARG A 294 -19.15 -20.41 41.57
C ARG A 294 -19.37 -21.03 42.94
N SER A 295 -19.06 -20.33 44.04
CA SER A 295 -19.32 -20.80 45.41
C SER A 295 -20.81 -20.70 45.78
N GLY A 296 -21.49 -19.63 45.37
CA GLY A 296 -22.94 -19.44 45.57
C GLY A 296 -23.78 -20.53 44.90
N GLN A 297 -23.38 -21.02 43.71
CA GLN A 297 -24.03 -22.17 43.07
C GLN A 297 -23.82 -23.50 43.82
N LYS A 298 -22.72 -23.67 44.56
CA LYS A 298 -22.50 -24.82 45.45
C LYS A 298 -23.28 -24.70 46.76
N ASN A 299 -23.43 -23.48 47.28
CA ASN A 299 -24.14 -23.22 48.52
C ASN A 299 -25.67 -23.28 48.38
N LEU A 300 -26.23 -23.08 47.18
CA LEU A 300 -27.67 -23.22 46.92
C LEU A 300 -28.20 -24.65 47.10
N PHE A 301 -27.31 -25.66 47.04
CA PHE A 301 -27.64 -27.06 47.39
C PHE A 301 -27.39 -27.39 48.86
N ALA A 302 -26.84 -26.45 49.65
CA ALA A 302 -26.48 -26.63 51.05
C ALA A 302 -27.20 -25.66 52.02
N ALA A 303 -27.90 -24.63 51.51
CA ALA A 303 -28.51 -23.59 52.31
C ALA A 303 -30.05 -23.59 52.19
N PHE A 304 -30.69 -24.40 53.02
CA PHE A 304 -31.97 -24.04 53.63
C PHE A 304 -31.67 -23.26 54.91
N ASP A 305 -31.20 -22.03 54.77
CA ASP A 305 -31.32 -20.96 55.77
C ASP A 305 -30.85 -19.65 55.14
N ASP A 306 -31.68 -18.63 55.29
CA ASP A 306 -31.60 -17.32 54.64
C ASP A 306 -30.25 -16.62 54.86
N PRO A 307 -29.57 -16.16 53.79
CA PRO A 307 -28.64 -15.06 53.90
C PRO A 307 -29.12 -13.88 53.05
N GLN A 308 -29.32 -12.75 53.74
CA GLN A 308 -29.46 -11.42 53.18
C GLN A 308 -28.40 -11.16 52.09
N PRO A 309 -28.76 -10.70 50.89
CA PRO A 309 -27.77 -10.42 49.85
C PRO A 309 -26.85 -9.28 50.28
N ALA A 310 -25.55 -9.56 50.37
CA ALA A 310 -24.54 -8.53 50.51
C ALA A 310 -24.60 -7.60 49.29
N ALA A 311 -24.79 -6.31 49.53
CA ALA A 311 -24.80 -5.30 48.49
C ALA A 311 -23.48 -5.36 47.70
N ALA A 312 -23.58 -5.52 46.38
CA ALA A 312 -22.44 -5.45 45.49
C ALA A 312 -21.72 -4.10 45.70
N ALA A 313 -20.46 -4.14 46.11
CA ALA A 313 -19.63 -2.96 46.20
C ALA A 313 -19.64 -2.24 44.85
N ALA A 314 -19.94 -0.93 44.86
CA ALA A 314 -19.90 -0.11 43.65
C ALA A 314 -18.51 -0.23 43.00
N PRO A 315 -18.40 -0.32 41.67
CA PRO A 315 -17.12 -0.38 40.99
C PRO A 315 -16.30 0.87 41.37
N ALA A 316 -15.11 0.66 41.93
CA ALA A 316 -14.17 1.74 42.16
C ALA A 316 -13.85 2.40 40.82
N GLY A 317 -13.95 3.72 40.73
CA GLY A 317 -13.62 4.45 39.49
C GLY A 317 -12.21 4.12 38.98
N LEU A 318 -12.01 4.29 37.68
CA LEU A 318 -10.68 4.13 37.08
C LEU A 318 -9.68 5.12 37.71
N PRO A 319 -8.37 4.78 37.77
CA PRO A 319 -7.36 5.67 38.30
C PRO A 319 -7.31 7.00 37.55
N ASP A 320 -7.19 8.11 38.29
CA ASP A 320 -6.94 9.43 37.73
C ASP A 320 -5.46 9.54 37.34
N VAL A 321 -5.17 9.42 36.05
CA VAL A 321 -3.83 9.47 35.46
C VAL A 321 -3.85 10.34 34.20
N PRO A 322 -2.72 10.95 33.81
CA PRO A 322 -2.66 11.72 32.57
C PRO A 322 -3.06 10.90 31.34
N THR A 323 -3.66 11.57 30.35
CA THR A 323 -3.89 10.99 29.03
C THR A 323 -2.55 10.65 28.38
N LEU A 324 -2.49 9.53 27.65
CA LEU A 324 -1.31 9.18 26.86
C LEU A 324 -1.08 10.27 25.80
N SER A 325 0.19 10.58 25.55
CA SER A 325 0.59 11.41 24.42
C SER A 325 0.35 10.70 23.08
N ASP A 326 0.25 11.44 21.99
CA ASP A 326 0.12 10.86 20.64
C ASP A 326 1.28 9.92 20.29
N LEU A 327 2.48 10.21 20.77
CA LEU A 327 3.64 9.33 20.58
C LEU A 327 3.46 7.99 21.30
N GLU A 328 2.99 8.01 22.54
CA GLU A 328 2.72 6.79 23.32
C GLU A 328 1.58 5.98 22.70
N MET A 329 0.50 6.63 22.25
CA MET A 329 -0.60 5.97 21.56
C MET A 329 -0.14 5.29 20.27
N ARG A 330 0.61 6.01 19.41
CA ARG A 330 1.18 5.44 18.17
C ARG A 330 2.14 4.28 18.45
N SER A 331 2.99 4.41 19.46
CA SER A 331 3.92 3.35 19.87
C SER A 331 3.18 2.10 20.32
N ASN A 332 2.14 2.27 21.14
CA ASN A 332 1.29 1.19 21.61
C ASN A 332 0.60 0.47 20.44
N GLU A 333 -0.03 1.22 19.53
CA GLU A 333 -0.70 0.66 18.36
C GLU A 333 0.27 -0.11 17.46
N LYS A 334 1.43 0.47 17.15
CA LYS A 334 2.46 -0.21 16.36
C LYS A 334 2.89 -1.53 16.99
N GLU A 335 3.02 -1.56 18.33
CA GLU A 335 3.43 -2.76 19.07
C GLU A 335 2.41 -3.90 18.98
N VAL A 336 1.11 -3.59 19.03
CA VAL A 336 0.04 -4.60 19.15
C VAL A 336 -0.77 -4.84 17.88
N LEU A 337 -0.71 -3.91 16.92
CA LEU A 337 -1.39 -3.99 15.62
C LEU A 337 -0.40 -4.03 14.45
N GLY A 338 0.86 -3.65 14.62
CA GLY A 338 1.85 -3.59 13.53
C GLY A 338 1.73 -2.35 12.63
N TYR A 339 0.72 -1.50 12.84
CA TYR A 339 0.47 -0.24 12.12
C TYR A 339 -0.24 0.77 13.02
N TYR A 340 -0.39 2.02 12.54
CA TYR A 340 -1.00 3.13 13.28
C TYR A 340 -2.49 3.32 12.93
N ILE A 341 -3.34 3.52 13.94
CA ILE A 341 -4.77 3.83 13.83
C ILE A 341 -5.06 5.28 14.23
N HIS A 342 -4.56 5.74 15.38
CA HIS A 342 -4.97 7.00 16.03
C HIS A 342 -4.56 8.25 15.25
N SER A 343 -3.32 8.35 14.80
CA SER A 343 -2.87 9.48 13.98
C SER A 343 -1.76 9.07 13.04
N HIS A 344 -1.80 9.63 11.82
CA HIS A 344 -0.75 9.43 10.83
C HIS A 344 0.59 9.98 11.39
N PRO A 345 1.72 9.27 11.25
CA PRO A 345 3.02 9.75 11.73
C PRO A 345 3.39 11.16 11.26
N LEU A 346 2.85 11.60 10.12
CA LEU A 346 3.06 12.95 9.59
C LEU A 346 2.33 14.06 10.32
N ALA A 347 1.31 13.76 11.13
CA ALA A 347 0.48 14.79 11.76
C ALA A 347 1.32 15.80 12.58
N GLU A 348 2.36 15.31 13.26
CA GLU A 348 3.31 16.13 14.02
C GLU A 348 4.14 17.08 13.14
N PHE A 349 4.39 16.67 11.89
CA PHE A 349 5.19 17.41 10.92
C PHE A 349 4.34 18.17 9.91
N GLN A 350 3.01 18.14 10.01
CA GLN A 350 2.12 18.68 9.00
C GLN A 350 2.40 20.16 8.71
N GLY A 351 2.51 21.00 9.74
CA GLY A 351 2.80 22.42 9.56
C GLY A 351 4.16 22.68 8.89
N LEU A 352 5.16 21.85 9.17
CA LEU A 352 6.48 21.92 8.54
C LEU A 352 6.44 21.48 7.07
N ILE A 353 5.77 20.35 6.80
CA ILE A 353 5.55 19.82 5.45
C ILE A 353 4.81 20.84 4.59
N GLU A 354 3.71 21.43 5.09
CA GLU A 354 2.96 22.50 4.41
C GLU A 354 3.84 23.72 4.15
N SER A 355 4.78 24.03 5.04
CA SER A 355 5.68 25.17 4.85
C SER A 355 6.70 24.92 3.74
N ILE A 356 7.24 23.70 3.64
CA ILE A 356 8.34 23.37 2.73
C ILE A 356 7.86 22.88 1.36
N CYS A 357 6.82 22.03 1.34
CA CYS A 357 6.45 21.24 0.17
C CYS A 357 5.72 22.07 -0.88
N THR A 358 6.02 21.76 -2.14
CA THR A 358 5.40 22.46 -3.27
C THR A 358 4.08 21.82 -3.67
N HIS A 359 3.91 20.52 -3.41
CA HIS A 359 2.73 19.73 -3.77
C HIS A 359 2.43 18.72 -2.65
N GLY A 360 1.17 18.36 -2.51
CA GLY A 360 0.74 17.09 -1.90
C GLY A 360 0.39 16.06 -2.97
N THR A 361 0.11 14.83 -2.56
CA THR A 361 -0.32 13.73 -3.44
C THR A 361 -1.60 14.07 -4.20
N GLY A 362 -2.50 14.85 -3.58
CA GLY A 362 -3.75 15.32 -4.20
C GLY A 362 -3.55 16.25 -5.40
N ASP A 363 -2.43 16.98 -5.47
CA ASP A 363 -2.16 17.93 -6.55
C ASP A 363 -1.64 17.24 -7.82
N LEU A 364 -1.06 16.04 -7.67
CA LEU A 364 -0.25 15.39 -8.69
C LEU A 364 -1.03 15.02 -9.96
N GLY A 365 -2.33 14.79 -9.84
CA GLY A 365 -3.20 14.53 -10.99
C GLY A 365 -3.20 15.69 -12.00
N SER A 366 -3.11 16.92 -11.50
CA SER A 366 -3.11 18.16 -12.31
C SER A 366 -1.71 18.62 -12.74
N THR A 367 -0.66 18.13 -12.07
CA THR A 367 0.74 18.45 -12.39
C THR A 367 1.17 17.84 -13.73
N LYS A 368 2.01 18.56 -14.49
CA LYS A 368 2.47 18.08 -15.80
C LYS A 368 3.58 17.04 -15.63
N ALA A 369 3.66 16.13 -16.60
CA ALA A 369 4.76 15.17 -16.63
C ALA A 369 6.12 15.89 -16.69
N LYS A 370 7.10 15.36 -15.98
CA LYS A 370 8.47 15.88 -15.79
C LYS A 370 8.60 17.13 -14.92
N ASP A 371 7.51 17.72 -14.44
CA ASP A 371 7.60 18.82 -13.48
C ASP A 371 8.25 18.33 -12.18
N ALA A 372 9.07 19.20 -11.59
CA ALA A 372 9.74 18.95 -10.33
C ALA A 372 8.80 19.22 -9.15
N VAL A 373 8.76 18.30 -8.21
CA VAL A 373 7.91 18.38 -7.01
C VAL A 373 8.72 18.10 -5.76
N VAL A 374 8.30 18.70 -4.65
CA VAL A 374 8.78 18.40 -3.30
C VAL A 374 7.58 18.01 -2.47
N ILE A 375 7.60 16.80 -1.93
CA ILE A 375 6.50 16.20 -1.16
C ILE A 375 7.08 15.65 0.14
N GLY A 376 6.41 15.92 1.25
CA GLY A 376 6.71 15.35 2.56
C GLY A 376 5.77 14.20 2.83
N GLY A 377 6.32 13.04 3.20
CA GLY A 377 5.51 11.85 3.37
C GLY A 377 6.18 10.76 4.21
N LEU A 378 5.40 9.75 4.52
CA LEU A 378 5.82 8.51 5.17
C LEU A 378 6.17 7.48 4.08
N VAL A 379 7.31 6.82 4.23
CA VAL A 379 7.70 5.72 3.34
C VAL A 379 6.95 4.45 3.75
N SER A 380 6.06 3.98 2.87
CA SER A 380 5.33 2.72 3.01
C SER A 380 5.61 1.79 1.82
N ALA A 381 5.20 0.52 1.95
CA ALA A 381 5.35 -0.51 0.90
C ALA A 381 6.74 -0.61 0.20
N LEU A 382 7.84 -0.38 0.93
CA LEU A 382 9.20 -0.41 0.37
C LEU A 382 9.59 -1.81 -0.13
N LYS A 383 9.86 -1.91 -1.43
CA LYS A 383 10.37 -3.09 -2.12
C LYS A 383 11.68 -2.77 -2.81
N LEU A 384 12.69 -3.58 -2.52
CA LEU A 384 14.02 -3.48 -3.13
C LEU A 384 14.13 -4.50 -4.26
N SER A 385 14.68 -4.09 -5.39
CA SER A 385 14.85 -4.94 -6.56
C SER A 385 16.10 -4.56 -7.34
N ASN A 386 16.49 -5.41 -8.30
CA ASN A 386 17.64 -5.18 -9.17
C ASN A 386 17.16 -5.06 -10.62
N THR A 387 17.74 -4.11 -11.34
CA THR A 387 17.50 -3.96 -12.78
C THR A 387 18.15 -5.14 -13.53
N LYS A 388 17.46 -5.68 -14.54
CA LYS A 388 17.97 -6.79 -15.36
C LYS A 388 19.04 -6.36 -16.36
N GLN A 389 19.00 -5.11 -16.79
CA GLN A 389 19.99 -4.48 -17.64
C GLN A 389 20.37 -3.14 -17.01
N ALA A 390 21.63 -3.01 -16.61
CA ALA A 390 22.17 -1.73 -16.18
C ALA A 390 22.15 -0.76 -17.37
N ARG A 391 21.79 0.50 -17.14
CA ARG A 391 21.92 1.53 -18.18
C ARG A 391 23.40 1.68 -18.55
N PRO A 392 23.75 1.96 -19.82
CA PRO A 392 25.13 2.22 -20.21
C PRO A 392 25.73 3.33 -19.32
N GLY A 393 26.82 3.04 -18.61
CA GLY A 393 27.47 3.96 -17.67
C GLY A 393 26.96 3.91 -16.22
N SER A 394 25.98 3.06 -15.91
CA SER A 394 25.50 2.83 -14.55
C SER A 394 26.35 1.77 -13.83
N THR A 395 26.85 2.10 -12.64
CA THR A 395 27.60 1.17 -11.77
C THR A 395 26.71 0.42 -10.77
N HIS A 396 25.44 0.78 -10.66
CA HIS A 396 24.52 0.27 -9.65
C HIS A 396 23.30 -0.38 -10.31
N THR A 397 22.85 -1.51 -9.76
CA THR A 397 21.68 -2.22 -10.29
C THR A 397 20.49 -2.22 -9.33
N ARG A 398 20.73 -2.00 -8.04
CA ARG A 398 19.71 -2.05 -6.98
C ARG A 398 18.92 -0.75 -6.92
N TYR A 399 17.60 -0.83 -6.90
CA TYR A 399 16.70 0.32 -6.81
C TYR A 399 15.57 0.07 -5.79
N GLY A 400 14.96 1.14 -5.33
CA GLY A 400 13.84 1.11 -4.38
C GLY A 400 12.53 1.53 -5.05
N MET A 401 11.48 0.74 -4.83
CA MET A 401 10.10 1.11 -5.14
C MET A 401 9.34 1.19 -3.83
N PHE A 402 8.60 2.26 -3.60
CA PHE A 402 7.87 2.47 -2.35
C PHE A 402 6.66 3.36 -2.61
N ASP A 403 5.72 3.38 -1.68
CA ASP A 403 4.63 4.35 -1.69
C ASP A 403 5.03 5.48 -0.74
N LEU A 404 4.87 6.73 -1.21
CA LEU A 404 5.00 7.91 -0.37
C LEU A 404 3.59 8.34 0.01
N GLU A 405 3.25 8.16 1.29
CA GLU A 405 1.94 8.50 1.85
C GLU A 405 2.03 9.89 2.48
N ASP A 406 1.09 10.78 2.15
CA ASP A 406 0.88 12.05 2.85
C ASP A 406 -0.52 12.08 3.50
N MET A 407 -0.95 13.24 4.00
CA MET A 407 -2.28 13.37 4.64
C MET A 407 -3.45 13.27 3.64
N ASN A 408 -3.18 13.34 2.33
CA ASN A 408 -4.18 13.43 1.27
C ASN A 408 -4.30 12.12 0.48
N GLY A 409 -3.26 11.28 0.49
CA GLY A 409 -3.22 10.05 -0.27
C GLY A 409 -1.82 9.47 -0.39
N LEU A 410 -1.61 8.72 -1.45
CA LEU A 410 -0.39 7.97 -1.70
C LEU A 410 0.05 8.09 -3.16
N VAL A 411 1.37 8.19 -3.37
CA VAL A 411 1.97 8.17 -4.70
C VAL A 411 3.07 7.12 -4.78
N ARG A 412 2.99 6.29 -5.82
CA ARG A 412 4.02 5.30 -6.10
C ARG A 412 5.30 5.99 -6.52
N SER A 413 6.36 5.68 -5.79
CA SER A 413 7.65 6.35 -5.88
C SER A 413 8.75 5.37 -6.26
N ILE A 414 9.66 5.81 -7.13
CA ILE A 414 10.78 5.00 -7.63
C ILE A 414 12.07 5.77 -7.44
N CYS A 415 12.99 5.19 -6.67
CA CYS A 415 14.36 5.66 -6.51
C CYS A 415 15.29 4.75 -7.33
N TRP A 416 15.74 5.23 -8.49
CA TRP A 416 16.57 4.47 -9.44
C TRP A 416 17.98 4.20 -8.90
N PRO A 417 18.74 3.25 -9.47
CA PRO A 417 19.95 2.74 -8.83
C PRO A 417 21.01 3.77 -8.44
N GLU A 418 21.23 4.78 -9.26
CA GLU A 418 22.21 5.83 -8.98
C GLU A 418 21.80 6.68 -7.77
N ASP A 419 20.53 7.05 -7.70
CA ASP A 419 19.98 7.81 -6.57
C ASP A 419 19.84 6.92 -5.33
N TYR A 420 19.46 5.65 -5.48
CA TYR A 420 19.37 4.69 -4.39
C TYR A 420 20.74 4.39 -3.76
N ALA A 421 21.81 4.33 -4.55
CA ALA A 421 23.16 4.15 -4.02
C ALA A 421 23.58 5.31 -3.10
N ARG A 422 23.07 6.52 -3.34
CA ARG A 422 23.36 7.72 -2.53
C ARG A 422 22.38 7.92 -1.37
N LEU A 423 21.11 7.59 -1.56
CA LEU A 423 20.01 7.98 -0.67
C LEU A 423 19.38 6.79 0.07
N GLY A 424 19.76 5.56 -0.28
CA GLY A 424 19.10 4.34 0.19
C GLY A 424 19.13 4.15 1.70
N GLU A 425 20.07 4.77 2.43
CA GLU A 425 20.11 4.74 3.89
C GLU A 425 18.93 5.48 4.54
N HIS A 426 18.42 6.53 3.88
CA HIS A 426 17.27 7.30 4.32
C HIS A 426 15.94 6.66 3.90
N LEU A 427 15.98 5.71 2.95
CA LEU A 427 14.80 5.01 2.47
C LEU A 427 14.52 3.77 3.33
N GLN A 428 13.92 3.99 4.50
CA GLN A 428 13.54 2.93 5.43
C GLN A 428 12.01 2.86 5.57
N PRO A 429 11.43 1.68 5.85
CA PRO A 429 10.01 1.58 6.20
C PRO A 429 9.67 2.48 7.38
N ASP A 430 8.50 3.14 7.33
CA ASP A 430 8.01 4.07 8.35
C ASP A 430 8.87 5.35 8.52
N ALA A 431 9.86 5.60 7.65
CA ALA A 431 10.63 6.83 7.68
C ALA A 431 9.79 8.02 7.21
N VAL A 432 9.78 9.10 8.00
CA VAL A 432 9.21 10.38 7.59
C VAL A 432 10.26 11.20 6.87
N VAL A 433 10.00 11.53 5.61
CA VAL A 433 10.99 12.12 4.70
C VAL A 433 10.38 13.25 3.88
N LEU A 434 11.23 14.20 3.50
CA LEU A 434 10.99 15.11 2.39
C LEU A 434 11.62 14.50 1.14
N VAL A 435 10.84 14.40 0.08
CA VAL A 435 11.26 13.81 -1.20
C VAL A 435 11.19 14.88 -2.28
N ALA A 436 12.28 15.04 -3.02
CA ALA A 436 12.24 15.72 -4.30
C ALA A 436 12.27 14.71 -5.45
N GLY A 437 11.55 15.05 -6.50
CA GLY A 437 11.44 14.18 -7.66
C GLY A 437 10.75 14.85 -8.83
N SER A 438 10.48 14.03 -9.84
CA SER A 438 9.75 14.46 -11.03
C SER A 438 8.60 13.53 -11.33
N ILE A 439 7.52 14.10 -11.86
CA ILE A 439 6.32 13.35 -12.22
C ILE A 439 6.58 12.48 -13.45
N ASP A 440 6.40 11.17 -13.32
CA ASP A 440 6.40 10.21 -14.42
C ASP A 440 4.98 9.75 -14.72
N ARG A 441 4.46 10.18 -15.87
CA ARG A 441 3.16 9.77 -16.39
C ARG A 441 3.36 9.17 -17.78
N ARG A 442 3.03 7.87 -17.92
CA ARG A 442 3.13 7.19 -19.22
C ARG A 442 2.00 7.64 -20.15
N ALA A 443 2.32 7.81 -21.44
CA ALA A 443 1.33 8.17 -22.44
C ALA A 443 0.18 7.12 -22.48
N GLY A 444 -1.06 7.57 -22.26
CA GLY A 444 -2.24 6.71 -22.23
C GLY A 444 -2.48 5.95 -20.90
N SER A 445 -1.77 6.31 -19.83
CA SER A 445 -2.04 5.85 -18.46
C SER A 445 -2.49 7.02 -17.59
N GLU A 446 -3.45 6.78 -16.70
CA GLU A 446 -3.80 7.73 -15.64
C GLU A 446 -2.88 7.59 -14.42
N GLU A 447 -2.08 6.51 -14.35
CA GLU A 447 -1.13 6.29 -13.26
C GLU A 447 -0.05 7.37 -13.26
N THR A 448 0.04 8.06 -12.13
CA THR A 448 1.06 9.07 -11.85
C THR A 448 2.07 8.48 -10.87
N ASN A 449 3.33 8.34 -11.32
CA ASN A 449 4.43 7.90 -10.47
C ASN A 449 5.35 9.08 -10.14
N LEU A 450 6.08 8.97 -9.03
CA LEU A 450 7.12 9.91 -8.64
C LEU A 450 8.50 9.28 -8.85
N ILE A 451 9.34 9.89 -9.69
CA ILE A 451 10.76 9.51 -9.79
C ILE A 451 11.55 10.35 -8.80
N VAL A 452 12.07 9.68 -7.78
CA VAL A 452 12.75 10.29 -6.64
C VAL A 452 14.23 10.49 -6.95
N ASN A 453 14.71 11.71 -6.74
CA ASN A 453 16.10 12.08 -6.93
C ASN A 453 16.75 12.72 -5.69
N GLU A 454 15.98 13.08 -4.66
CA GLU A 454 16.49 13.54 -3.37
C GLU A 454 15.58 13.05 -2.25
N ILE A 455 16.17 12.61 -1.13
CA ILE A 455 15.46 12.18 0.08
C ILE A 455 16.17 12.82 1.27
N VAL A 456 15.42 13.57 2.08
CA VAL A 456 15.94 14.18 3.31
C VAL A 456 15.06 13.72 4.48
N PRO A 457 15.63 13.10 5.54
CA PRO A 457 14.88 12.80 6.75
C PRO A 457 14.24 14.06 7.32
N ILE A 458 12.99 14.00 7.75
CA ILE A 458 12.26 15.20 8.23
C ILE A 458 12.94 15.88 9.41
N ALA A 459 13.65 15.11 10.25
CA ALA A 459 14.45 15.62 11.37
C ALA A 459 15.57 16.58 10.92
N GLU A 460 16.00 16.47 9.66
CA GLU A 460 17.02 17.35 9.07
C GLU A 460 16.43 18.55 8.33
N ALA A 461 15.10 18.67 8.21
CA ALA A 461 14.44 19.74 7.48
C ALA A 461 14.80 21.15 7.99
N TRP A 462 15.08 21.30 9.29
CA TRP A 462 15.52 22.56 9.89
C TRP A 462 16.95 22.95 9.53
N LYS A 463 17.78 22.00 9.08
CA LYS A 463 19.14 22.28 8.59
C LYS A 463 19.13 22.83 7.16
N LEU A 464 18.02 22.64 6.43
CA LEU A 464 17.85 23.14 5.08
C LEU A 464 17.66 24.66 5.11
N GLN A 465 18.32 25.37 4.21
CA GLN A 465 18.15 26.81 4.08
C GLN A 465 17.03 27.11 3.07
N PRO A 466 15.92 27.74 3.49
CA PRO A 466 14.89 28.15 2.56
C PRO A 466 15.39 29.31 1.70
N ARG A 467 14.88 29.41 0.47
CA ARG A 467 15.18 30.56 -0.43
C ARG A 467 14.64 31.88 0.14
N GLY A 468 13.59 31.79 0.95
CA GLY A 468 12.97 32.86 1.71
C GLY A 468 11.82 32.32 2.55
N ILE A 469 11.40 33.07 3.54
CA ILE A 469 10.21 32.77 4.36
C ILE A 469 9.12 33.75 3.95
N THR A 470 7.98 33.22 3.52
CA THR A 470 6.78 34.00 3.22
C THR A 470 5.77 33.78 4.33
N VAL A 471 5.30 34.88 4.92
CA VAL A 471 4.28 34.87 5.96
C VAL A 471 3.00 35.48 5.40
N LYS A 472 1.91 34.74 5.52
CA LYS A 472 0.59 35.14 5.06
C LYS A 472 -0.18 35.84 6.18
N VAL A 473 -0.73 37.00 5.86
CA VAL A 473 -1.64 37.79 6.69
C VAL A 473 -2.96 37.93 5.95
N VAL A 474 -4.10 37.88 6.64
CA VAL A 474 -5.43 37.95 6.03
C VAL A 474 -6.20 39.10 6.65
N GLU A 475 -6.66 40.02 5.83
CA GLU A 475 -7.52 41.13 6.26
C GLU A 475 -8.82 40.60 6.88
N GLY A 476 -9.22 41.16 8.02
CA GLY A 476 -10.39 40.71 8.79
C GLY A 476 -10.11 39.55 9.75
N GLN A 477 -9.04 38.78 9.56
CA GLN A 477 -8.55 37.81 10.56
C GLN A 477 -7.42 38.38 11.42
N HIS A 478 -6.53 39.17 10.79
CA HIS A 478 -5.39 39.80 11.44
C HIS A 478 -5.55 41.32 11.41
N ASP A 479 -5.36 41.95 12.57
CA ASP A 479 -5.45 43.40 12.76
C ASP A 479 -4.06 44.05 12.82
N SER A 480 -4.03 45.38 12.97
CA SER A 480 -2.77 46.14 13.10
C SER A 480 -1.96 45.70 14.32
N ALA A 481 -2.61 45.37 15.44
CA ALA A 481 -1.92 44.87 16.63
C ALA A 481 -1.23 43.52 16.38
N THR A 482 -1.81 42.67 15.52
CA THR A 482 -1.20 41.41 15.10
C THR A 482 0.04 41.65 14.24
N LEU A 483 0.02 42.67 13.37
CA LEU A 483 1.20 43.08 12.61
C LEU A 483 2.32 43.62 13.50
N ASP A 484 1.99 44.40 14.54
CA ASP A 484 2.98 44.88 15.52
C ASP A 484 3.62 43.70 16.27
N ARG A 485 2.81 42.75 16.76
CA ARG A 485 3.30 41.52 17.39
C ARG A 485 4.15 40.67 16.44
N LEU A 486 3.77 40.60 15.17
CA LEU A 486 4.54 39.89 14.14
C LEU A 486 5.90 40.55 13.94
N ALA A 487 5.97 41.88 13.87
CA ALA A 487 7.23 42.61 13.75
C ALA A 487 8.15 42.34 14.96
N ASP A 488 7.61 42.37 16.18
CA ASP A 488 8.39 42.06 17.39
C ASP A 488 8.83 40.59 17.49
N LEU A 489 7.99 39.67 17.01
CA LEU A 489 8.33 38.25 16.90
C LEU A 489 9.47 38.04 15.92
N VAL A 490 9.40 38.62 14.73
CA VAL A 490 10.44 38.57 13.70
C VAL A 490 11.78 39.11 14.22
N ARG A 491 11.78 40.24 14.94
CA ARG A 491 12.99 40.84 15.52
C ARG A 491 13.68 39.95 16.56
N ARG A 492 12.92 39.12 17.29
CA ARG A 492 13.46 38.17 18.29
C ARG A 492 14.12 36.95 17.67
N HIS A 493 13.92 36.71 16.38
CA HIS A 493 14.40 35.54 15.65
C HIS A 493 15.33 35.91 14.47
N PRO A 494 16.45 36.63 14.70
CA PRO A 494 17.32 37.09 13.62
C PRO A 494 18.03 35.92 12.92
N GLY A 495 18.17 36.00 11.60
CA GLY A 495 18.85 34.94 10.83
C GLY A 495 19.26 35.36 9.42
N LYS A 496 19.19 34.40 8.48
CA LYS A 496 19.74 34.56 7.12
C LYS A 496 18.68 34.54 6.02
N ALA A 497 17.48 34.03 6.30
CA ALA A 497 16.45 33.88 5.28
C ALA A 497 15.72 35.23 5.07
N PRO A 498 15.55 35.70 3.82
CA PRO A 498 14.76 36.89 3.55
C PRO A 498 13.29 36.63 3.91
N LEU A 499 12.63 37.63 4.49
CA LEU A 499 11.21 37.59 4.85
C LEU A 499 10.35 38.32 3.82
N ARG A 500 9.22 37.72 3.46
CA ARG A 500 8.17 38.32 2.63
C ARG A 500 6.84 38.22 3.33
N LEU A 501 6.02 39.26 3.25
CA LEU A 501 4.63 39.22 3.69
C LEU A 501 3.72 39.13 2.46
N VAL A 502 2.71 38.26 2.54
CA VAL A 502 1.59 38.20 1.61
C VAL A 502 0.36 38.61 2.39
N ILE A 503 -0.29 39.70 2.00
CA ILE A 503 -1.53 40.16 2.60
C ILE A 503 -2.67 39.83 1.65
N ASP A 504 -3.54 38.91 2.04
CA ASP A 504 -4.82 38.66 1.35
C ASP A 504 -5.82 39.71 1.85
N LEU A 505 -6.28 40.59 0.96
CA LEU A 505 -7.26 41.63 1.25
C LEU A 505 -8.70 41.09 1.11
N ALA A 506 -9.65 41.74 1.78
CA ALA A 506 -11.06 41.33 1.81
C ALA A 506 -11.73 41.38 0.43
N ASP A 507 -11.20 42.18 -0.50
CA ASP A 507 -11.65 42.27 -1.89
C ASP A 507 -11.10 41.16 -2.80
N GLY A 508 -10.28 40.25 -2.24
CA GLY A 508 -9.66 39.13 -2.95
C GLY A 508 -8.33 39.44 -3.62
N SER A 509 -7.85 40.69 -3.53
CA SER A 509 -6.53 41.06 -4.03
C SER A 509 -5.42 40.62 -3.06
N ARG A 510 -4.19 40.48 -3.58
CA ARG A 510 -3.01 40.09 -2.80
C ARG A 510 -1.91 41.12 -2.90
N VAL A 511 -1.43 41.58 -1.75
CA VAL A 511 -0.28 42.49 -1.66
C VAL A 511 0.94 41.70 -1.23
N LEU A 512 2.02 41.83 -2.00
CA LEU A 512 3.32 41.24 -1.71
C LEU A 512 4.23 42.35 -1.18
N LEU A 513 4.78 42.17 0.02
CA LEU A 513 5.72 43.09 0.65
C LEU A 513 7.02 42.35 0.94
N ASP A 514 8.11 42.78 0.31
CA ASP A 514 9.45 42.30 0.66
C ASP A 514 9.93 43.05 1.92
N ALA A 515 10.23 42.32 2.99
CA ALA A 515 10.77 42.88 4.21
C ALA A 515 12.30 42.98 4.07
N ASP A 516 12.76 43.90 3.22
CA ASP A 516 14.16 44.00 2.77
C ASP A 516 15.21 44.14 3.89
N ARG A 517 14.78 44.56 5.10
CA ARG A 517 15.66 44.78 6.26
C ARG A 517 15.71 43.60 7.23
N ASP A 518 14.69 42.76 7.25
CA ASP A 518 14.52 41.74 8.28
C ASP A 518 14.82 40.35 7.72
N LYS A 519 15.98 39.81 8.10
CA LYS A 519 16.32 38.42 7.86
C LYS A 519 16.05 37.60 9.11
N VAL A 520 15.40 36.46 8.92
CA VAL A 520 14.92 35.60 10.00
C VAL A 520 15.60 34.25 10.02
N ALA A 521 15.63 33.64 11.19
CA ALA A 521 16.12 32.28 11.39
C ALA A 521 15.07 31.26 10.93
N TRP A 522 15.45 30.29 10.11
CA TRP A 522 14.60 29.12 9.88
C TRP A 522 14.78 28.16 11.06
N SER A 523 13.84 28.19 12.01
CA SER A 523 13.88 27.37 13.22
C SER A 523 12.49 26.89 13.62
N GLN A 524 12.45 25.80 14.39
CA GLN A 524 11.21 25.25 14.94
C GLN A 524 10.50 26.24 15.86
N GLU A 525 11.25 27.03 16.63
CA GLU A 525 10.69 28.06 17.51
C GLU A 525 10.00 29.17 16.71
N LEU A 526 10.66 29.72 15.68
CA LEU A 526 10.05 30.75 14.84
C LEU A 526 8.78 30.23 14.16
N HIS A 527 8.85 29.04 13.57
CA HIS A 527 7.71 28.44 12.86
C HIS A 527 6.52 28.21 13.80
N ARG A 528 6.75 27.65 14.99
CA ARG A 528 5.72 27.45 16.02
C ARG A 528 5.12 28.78 16.46
N ASP A 529 5.95 29.78 16.76
CA ASP A 529 5.50 31.07 17.26
C ASP A 529 4.68 31.82 16.18
N LEU A 530 5.07 31.74 14.90
CA LEU A 530 4.31 32.27 13.76
C LEU A 530 2.96 31.56 13.61
N GLY A 531 2.94 30.23 13.70
CA GLY A 531 1.70 29.45 13.65
C GLY A 531 0.75 29.75 14.82
N ALA A 532 1.28 30.00 16.02
CA ALA A 532 0.49 30.39 17.18
C ALA A 532 -0.11 31.80 17.04
N LEU A 533 0.60 32.73 16.38
CA LEU A 533 0.14 34.10 16.17
C LEU A 533 -0.85 34.25 15.01
N LEU A 534 -0.61 33.56 13.89
CA LEU A 534 -1.31 33.78 12.62
C LEU A 534 -2.16 32.57 12.17
N GLY A 535 -2.14 31.48 12.93
CA GLY A 535 -2.85 30.24 12.60
C GLY A 535 -2.07 29.31 11.66
N PRO A 536 -2.61 28.11 11.39
CA PRO A 536 -1.98 27.11 10.52
C PRO A 536 -1.90 27.56 9.05
N GLY A 537 -0.93 27.05 8.32
CA GLY A 537 -0.75 27.35 6.88
C GLY A 537 -0.30 28.78 6.55
N CYS A 538 0.03 29.60 7.55
CA CYS A 538 0.46 30.98 7.34
C CYS A 538 1.92 31.11 6.88
N VAL A 539 2.74 30.06 7.01
CA VAL A 539 4.17 30.09 6.66
C VAL A 539 4.44 29.26 5.41
N ARG A 540 5.21 29.83 4.46
CA ARG A 540 5.82 29.11 3.33
C ARG A 540 7.32 29.37 3.32
N ALA A 541 8.11 28.30 3.35
CA ALA A 541 9.56 28.31 3.37
C ALA A 541 10.09 27.27 2.37
N PRO A 542 9.93 27.50 1.05
CA PRO A 542 10.38 26.54 0.05
C PRO A 542 11.90 26.34 0.13
N VAL A 543 12.31 25.08 0.27
CA VAL A 543 13.72 24.67 0.33
C VAL A 543 14.13 24.05 -1.00
N SER A 544 15.40 24.21 -1.36
CA SER A 544 15.97 23.50 -2.51
C SER A 544 16.53 22.17 -2.03
N LEU A 545 15.81 21.08 -2.31
CA LEU A 545 16.29 19.72 -2.09
C LEU A 545 17.15 19.30 -3.29
N GLY A 546 18.47 19.41 -3.15
CA GLY A 546 19.43 18.99 -4.18
C GLY A 546 20.06 20.14 -4.98
N GLY A 547 21.39 20.07 -5.11
CA GLY A 547 22.21 20.94 -5.95
C GLY A 547 22.66 20.23 -7.24
N ARG A 548 22.90 21.01 -8.30
CA ARG A 548 23.63 20.65 -9.55
C ARG A 548 22.88 20.21 -10.82
N ARG A 549 21.55 20.32 -10.96
CA ARG A 549 20.92 20.16 -12.29
C ARG A 549 20.24 21.39 -12.88
N GLU A 550 19.89 22.40 -12.10
CA GLU A 550 19.20 23.58 -12.65
C GLU A 550 20.13 24.63 -13.28
N GLU A 551 21.44 24.64 -13.00
CA GLU A 551 22.33 25.71 -13.50
C GLU A 551 22.74 25.58 -14.98
N SER A 552 22.62 24.40 -15.62
CA SER A 552 23.01 24.26 -17.04
C SER A 552 21.90 24.61 -18.04
N ALA A 553 20.65 24.75 -17.59
CA ALA A 553 19.51 24.90 -18.49
C ALA A 553 19.06 26.36 -18.75
N ARG A 554 19.66 27.36 -18.09
CA ARG A 554 19.22 28.77 -18.19
C ARG A 554 20.20 29.78 -18.80
N ARG A 555 21.36 29.35 -19.31
CA ARG A 555 22.25 30.25 -20.08
C ARG A 555 22.04 30.07 -21.58
N GLY A 556 20.93 30.60 -22.09
CA GLY A 556 20.82 30.96 -23.50
C GLY A 556 21.63 32.24 -23.79
N PRO A 557 22.19 32.43 -25.01
CA PRO A 557 23.01 33.59 -25.34
C PRO A 557 22.16 34.88 -25.32
N PRO A 558 22.78 36.05 -25.06
CA PRO A 558 22.05 37.31 -25.00
C PRO A 558 21.60 37.71 -26.41
N GLY A 559 20.34 37.43 -26.73
CA GLY A 559 19.67 37.92 -27.92
C GLY A 559 19.40 39.41 -27.79
N ARG A 560 20.09 40.23 -28.58
CA ARG A 560 19.72 41.62 -28.86
C ARG A 560 18.28 41.65 -29.38
N THR A 561 17.42 42.44 -28.75
CA THR A 561 16.16 42.87 -29.36
C THR A 561 16.12 44.38 -29.36
N THR A 562 16.31 44.92 -30.57
CA THR A 562 16.13 46.31 -30.95
C THR A 562 14.69 46.75 -30.76
N ALA A 563 14.51 47.93 -30.21
CA ALA A 563 13.25 48.64 -30.06
C ALA A 563 12.72 49.20 -31.40
N SER A 564 11.40 49.11 -31.58
CA SER A 564 10.50 49.95 -32.39
C SER A 564 9.09 49.39 -32.15
N VAL A 565 7.98 50.08 -31.86
CA VAL A 565 7.53 51.48 -31.96
C VAL A 565 6.42 51.65 -30.92
N GLY A 566 6.31 52.84 -30.32
CA GLY A 566 5.25 53.25 -29.39
C GLY A 566 5.72 54.41 -28.53
#